data_AF-A0A495S703-F1
#
_entry.id   AF-A0A495S703-F1
#
_cell.length_a   1.000
_cell.length_b   1.000
_cell.length_c   1.000
_cell.angle_alpha   90.00
_cell.angle_beta   90.00
_cell.angle_gamma   90.00
#
_symmetry.space_group_name_H-M   'P 1'
#
loop_
_entity.id
_entity.type
_entity.pdbx_description
1 polymer ?
#
loop_
_entity_poly.entity_id
_entity_poly.type
_entity_poly.pdbx_seq_one_letter_code
_entity_poly.pdbx_strand_id
1 'polypeptide(L)'
;MKDTLEYKILKYLSENNNGEPVDVSRLETNTKKLKQKLIELEKEKLISYGSGIDLRFGDGTGVKVDFIRAKINFKGIEYLNKIDSDNRNITNNFNNSTIGQLNQSDELSVLKTEIKQTTQPKAKEKQQSVIISFVEKFWWQILIPLLLGIALIAIEQKRFT
;
A
#
# COMPACT_ATOMS: atom_id res chain seq x y z
N MET A 1 3.65 -17.40 15.22
CA MET A 1 2.85 -17.19 13.98
C MET A 1 3.69 -17.08 12.70
N LYS A 2 5.01 -16.87 12.76
CA LYS A 2 5.85 -16.71 11.54
C LYS A 2 6.05 -18.00 10.72
N ASP A 3 5.81 -19.16 11.32
CA ASP A 3 5.96 -20.45 10.64
C ASP A 3 4.73 -20.88 9.84
N THR A 4 3.63 -20.12 9.90
CA THR A 4 2.40 -20.45 9.18
C THR A 4 2.56 -20.22 7.67
N LEU A 5 1.84 -21.02 6.88
CA LEU A 5 1.81 -20.85 5.42
C LEU A 5 1.30 -19.45 5.02
N GLU A 6 0.35 -18.92 5.79
CA GLU A 6 -0.16 -17.56 5.63
C GLU A 6 0.94 -16.50 5.74
N TYR A 7 1.73 -16.54 6.82
CA TYR A 7 2.83 -15.59 6.99
C TYR A 7 3.82 -15.71 5.84
N LYS A 8 4.18 -16.94 5.44
CA LYS A 8 5.11 -17.17 4.32
C LYS A 8 4.59 -16.60 3.00
N ILE A 9 3.30 -16.78 2.70
CA ILE A 9 2.66 -16.21 1.50
C ILE A 9 2.71 -14.68 1.55
N LEU A 10 2.23 -14.08 2.64
CA LEU A 10 2.17 -12.62 2.77
C LEU A 10 3.56 -11.99 2.76
N LYS A 11 4.52 -12.61 3.45
CA LYS A 11 5.91 -12.16 3.47
C LYS A 11 6.54 -12.19 2.09
N TYR A 12 6.42 -13.31 1.39
CA TYR A 12 6.95 -13.48 0.04
C TYR A 12 6.33 -12.46 -0.93
N LEU A 13 5.02 -12.28 -0.89
CA LEU A 13 4.34 -11.30 -1.74
C LEU A 13 4.73 -9.85 -1.41
N SER A 14 4.96 -9.54 -0.13
CA SER A 14 5.40 -8.22 0.30
C SER A 14 6.82 -7.90 -0.17
N GLU A 15 7.73 -8.86 -0.13
CA GLU A 15 9.13 -8.69 -0.57
C GLU A 15 9.27 -8.58 -2.09
N ASN A 16 8.34 -9.20 -2.83
CA ASN A 16 8.32 -9.22 -4.29
C ASN A 16 7.24 -8.29 -4.88
N ASN A 17 6.73 -7.35 -4.08
CA ASN A 17 5.67 -6.45 -4.52
C ASN A 17 6.20 -5.42 -5.53
N ASN A 18 6.04 -5.72 -6.81
CA ASN A 18 6.34 -4.81 -7.93
C ASN A 18 5.07 -4.22 -8.58
N GLY A 19 3.91 -4.37 -7.93
CA GLY A 19 2.62 -3.97 -8.48
C GLY A 19 1.95 -5.01 -9.40
N GLU A 20 2.64 -6.08 -9.78
CA GLU A 20 2.12 -7.17 -10.61
C GLU A 20 1.86 -8.45 -9.79
N PRO A 21 0.97 -9.35 -10.24
CA PRO A 21 0.79 -10.66 -9.61
C PRO A 21 2.05 -11.52 -9.74
N VAL A 22 2.54 -12.03 -8.61
CA VAL A 22 3.74 -12.86 -8.50
C VAL A 22 3.35 -14.34 -8.45
N ASP A 23 4.15 -15.20 -9.06
CA ASP A 23 3.97 -16.65 -8.97
C ASP A 23 4.29 -17.15 -7.56
N VAL A 24 3.34 -17.84 -6.94
CA VAL A 24 3.45 -18.40 -5.59
C VAL A 24 3.41 -19.93 -5.57
N SER A 25 3.40 -20.57 -6.75
CA SER A 25 3.33 -22.04 -6.89
C SER A 25 4.42 -22.79 -6.12
N ARG A 26 5.59 -22.15 -5.94
CA ARG A 26 6.76 -22.74 -5.26
C ARG A 26 6.71 -22.65 -3.73
N LEU A 27 5.77 -21.92 -3.15
CA LEU A 27 5.73 -21.70 -1.69
C LEU A 27 5.26 -22.91 -0.89
N GLU A 28 4.54 -23.85 -1.53
CA GLU A 28 4.01 -25.04 -0.88
C GLU A 28 3.90 -26.18 -1.89
N THR A 29 4.40 -27.36 -1.53
CA THR A 29 4.39 -28.54 -2.40
C THR A 29 2.97 -29.06 -2.59
N ASN A 30 2.14 -28.97 -1.54
CA ASN A 30 0.73 -29.34 -1.64
C ASN A 30 -0.07 -28.21 -2.29
N THR A 31 -0.25 -28.29 -3.60
CA THR A 31 -0.97 -27.30 -4.40
C THR A 31 -2.42 -27.09 -3.94
N LYS A 32 -3.12 -28.14 -3.49
CA LYS A 32 -4.50 -28.00 -2.99
C LYS A 32 -4.56 -27.15 -1.72
N LYS A 33 -3.65 -27.42 -0.78
CA LYS A 33 -3.51 -26.67 0.47
C LYS A 33 -3.15 -25.20 0.20
N LEU A 34 -2.24 -24.95 -0.75
CA LEU A 34 -1.89 -23.61 -1.19
C LEU A 34 -3.09 -22.85 -1.75
N LYS A 35 -3.82 -23.45 -2.70
CA LYS A 35 -5.02 -22.84 -3.31
C LYS A 35 -6.08 -22.52 -2.26
N GLN A 36 -6.34 -23.45 -1.34
CA GLN A 36 -7.29 -23.22 -0.25
C GLN A 36 -6.89 -22.02 0.61
N LYS A 37 -5.61 -21.94 1.02
CA LYS A 37 -5.13 -20.83 1.84
C LYS A 37 -5.16 -19.50 1.07
N LEU A 38 -4.85 -19.49 -0.23
CA LEU A 38 -4.96 -18.29 -1.06
C LEU A 38 -6.41 -17.79 -1.17
N ILE A 39 -7.38 -18.68 -1.32
CA ILE A 39 -8.81 -18.35 -1.33
C ILE A 39 -9.25 -17.76 0.02
N GLU A 40 -8.77 -18.30 1.14
CA GLU A 40 -9.04 -17.76 2.47
C GLU A 40 -8.51 -16.31 2.60
N LEU A 41 -7.26 -16.08 2.22
CA LEU A 41 -6.63 -14.76 2.27
C LEU A 41 -7.29 -13.74 1.32
N GLU A 42 -7.78 -14.21 0.17
CA GLU A 42 -8.54 -13.39 -0.78
C GLU A 42 -9.91 -12.99 -0.22
N LYS A 43 -10.63 -13.91 0.43
CA LYS A 43 -11.91 -13.60 1.11
C LYS A 43 -11.72 -12.53 2.18
N GLU A 44 -10.59 -12.55 2.87
CA GLU A 44 -10.23 -11.54 3.87
C GLU A 44 -9.74 -10.21 3.26
N LYS A 45 -9.65 -10.14 1.92
CA LYS A 45 -9.15 -9.00 1.14
C LYS A 45 -7.67 -8.68 1.39
N LEU A 46 -6.90 -9.63 1.91
CA LEU A 46 -5.46 -9.46 2.17
C LEU A 46 -4.64 -9.57 0.89
N ILE A 47 -5.11 -10.39 -0.06
CA ILE A 47 -4.49 -10.58 -1.37
C ILE A 47 -5.55 -10.55 -2.48
N SER A 48 -5.10 -10.45 -3.72
CA SER A 48 -5.85 -10.81 -4.92
C SER A 48 -5.23 -12.05 -5.53
N TYR A 49 -6.04 -13.05 -5.83
CA TYR A 49 -5.57 -14.36 -6.27
C TYR A 49 -6.10 -14.70 -7.66
N GLY A 50 -5.18 -15.05 -8.56
CA GLY A 50 -5.48 -15.53 -9.90
C GLY A 50 -5.00 -16.96 -10.06
N SER A 51 -5.93 -17.85 -10.41
CA SER A 51 -5.61 -19.23 -10.75
C SER A 51 -5.79 -19.49 -12.23
N GLY A 52 -5.07 -20.50 -12.70
CA GLY A 52 -5.21 -21.07 -14.03
C GLY A 52 -6.65 -21.31 -14.48
N ILE A 53 -6.85 -21.26 -15.79
CA ILE A 53 -8.12 -21.56 -16.46
C ILE A 53 -8.08 -22.99 -17.03
N ASP A 54 -9.16 -23.74 -16.78
CA ASP A 54 -9.47 -25.01 -17.45
C ASP A 54 -10.72 -24.78 -18.30
N LEU A 55 -10.51 -24.54 -19.60
CA LEU A 55 -11.59 -24.35 -20.56
C LEU A 55 -11.80 -25.66 -21.30
N ARG A 56 -13.03 -26.18 -21.23
CA ARG A 56 -13.44 -27.38 -21.97
C ARG A 56 -14.41 -27.00 -23.07
N PHE A 57 -14.18 -27.55 -24.26
CA PHE A 57 -15.04 -27.39 -25.42
C PHE A 57 -15.89 -28.65 -25.61
N GLY A 58 -17.10 -28.47 -26.15
CA GLY A 58 -18.07 -29.56 -26.34
C GLY A 58 -17.66 -30.64 -27.35
N ASP A 59 -16.56 -30.43 -28.06
CA ASP A 59 -15.92 -31.37 -28.98
C ASP A 59 -14.89 -32.28 -28.30
N GLY A 60 -14.73 -32.17 -26.98
CA GLY A 60 -13.76 -32.94 -26.19
C GLY A 60 -12.36 -32.34 -26.16
N THR A 61 -12.12 -31.21 -26.84
CA THR A 61 -10.87 -30.45 -26.72
C THR A 61 -10.91 -29.51 -25.52
N GLY A 62 -9.73 -29.09 -25.05
CA GLY A 62 -9.65 -28.15 -23.93
C GLY A 62 -8.30 -27.45 -23.83
N VAL A 63 -8.30 -26.28 -23.22
CA VAL A 63 -7.11 -25.51 -22.90
C VAL A 63 -6.94 -25.47 -21.40
N LYS A 64 -5.84 -26.04 -20.92
CA LYS A 64 -5.44 -25.98 -19.52
C LYS A 64 -4.22 -25.09 -19.39
N VAL A 65 -4.40 -23.94 -18.75
CA VAL A 65 -3.29 -23.06 -18.37
C VAL A 65 -3.19 -23.06 -16.87
N ASP A 66 -2.19 -23.74 -16.30
CA ASP A 66 -1.96 -23.74 -14.86
C ASP A 66 -1.02 -22.59 -14.47
N PHE A 67 -1.56 -21.60 -13.75
CA PHE A 67 -0.77 -20.62 -13.03
C PHE A 67 -1.36 -20.40 -11.63
N ILE A 68 -0.51 -20.06 -10.67
CA ILE A 68 -0.93 -19.71 -9.32
C ILE A 68 -0.24 -18.40 -9.00
N ARG A 69 -0.91 -17.30 -9.29
CA ARG A 69 -0.36 -15.96 -9.08
C ARG A 69 -1.18 -15.22 -8.04
N ALA A 70 -0.50 -14.48 -7.20
CA ALA A 70 -1.14 -13.66 -6.19
C ALA A 70 -0.47 -12.30 -6.10
N LYS A 71 -1.25 -11.31 -5.69
CA LYS A 71 -0.79 -9.95 -5.42
C LYS A 71 -1.22 -9.57 -4.02
N ILE A 72 -0.31 -8.99 -3.23
CA ILE A 72 -0.66 -8.50 -1.90
C ILE A 72 -1.41 -7.17 -2.00
N ASN A 73 -2.49 -7.04 -1.22
CA ASN A 73 -3.24 -5.80 -1.09
C ASN A 73 -2.74 -5.01 0.12
N PHE A 74 -3.13 -3.74 0.19
CA PHE A 74 -2.77 -2.85 1.30
C PHE A 74 -3.11 -3.47 2.67
N LYS A 75 -4.31 -4.04 2.81
CA LYS A 75 -4.75 -4.72 4.04
C LYS A 75 -3.85 -5.91 4.42
N GLY A 76 -3.32 -6.64 3.44
CA GLY A 76 -2.37 -7.73 3.66
C GLY A 76 -1.03 -7.23 4.22
N ILE A 77 -0.55 -6.09 3.74
CA ILE A 77 0.66 -5.44 4.26
C ILE A 77 0.45 -4.98 5.71
N GLU A 78 -0.69 -4.33 6.01
CA GLU A 78 -1.02 -3.93 7.38
C GLU A 78 -1.08 -5.13 8.33
N TYR A 79 -1.72 -6.21 7.91
CA TYR A 79 -1.82 -7.44 8.68
C TYR A 79 -0.45 -8.05 8.96
N LEU A 80 0.41 -8.15 7.93
CA LEU A 80 1.79 -8.63 8.07
C LEU A 80 2.60 -7.75 9.04
N ASN A 81 2.47 -6.43 8.94
CA ASN A 81 3.15 -5.50 9.82
C ASN A 81 2.70 -5.64 11.28
N LYS A 82 1.41 -5.91 11.54
CA LYS A 82 0.93 -6.20 12.90
C LYS A 82 1.61 -7.45 13.47
N ILE A 83 1.66 -8.55 12.70
CA ILE A 83 2.35 -9.79 13.11
C ILE A 83 3.84 -9.56 13.40
N ASP A 84 4.51 -8.75 12.57
CA ASP A 84 5.92 -8.43 12.78
C ASP A 84 6.15 -7.45 13.95
N SER A 85 5.17 -6.57 14.23
CA SER A 85 5.22 -5.58 15.33
C SER A 85 4.88 -6.16 16.69
N ASP A 86 4.03 -7.18 16.77
CA ASP A 86 3.74 -7.90 18.03
C ASP A 86 5.01 -8.54 18.63
N ASN A 87 6.08 -8.70 17.85
CA ASN A 87 7.40 -9.14 18.32
C ASN A 87 8.39 -8.01 18.62
N ARG A 88 8.03 -6.75 18.34
CA ARG A 88 8.87 -5.58 18.60
C ARG A 88 8.10 -4.67 19.54
N ASN A 89 8.43 -4.76 20.82
CA ASN A 89 8.05 -3.72 21.77
C ASN A 89 8.76 -2.42 21.32
N ILE A 90 8.10 -1.61 20.50
CA ILE A 90 8.62 -0.31 20.06
C ILE A 90 8.50 0.62 21.26
N THR A 91 9.49 0.57 22.15
CA THR A 91 9.71 1.65 23.11
C THR A 91 10.26 2.83 22.32
N ASN A 92 9.39 3.75 21.89
CA ASN A 92 9.82 5.06 21.42
C ASN A 92 10.38 5.84 22.61
N ASN A 93 11.66 5.63 22.93
CA ASN A 93 12.35 6.40 23.93
C ASN A 93 12.74 7.77 23.34
N PHE A 94 11.89 8.77 23.56
CA PHE A 94 12.13 10.16 23.17
C PHE A 94 12.93 10.96 24.21
N ASN A 95 13.54 10.31 25.21
CA ASN A 95 14.23 11.01 26.31
C ASN A 95 15.42 11.88 25.86
N ASN A 96 15.80 11.85 24.57
CA ASN A 96 16.84 12.71 24.00
C ASN A 96 16.45 13.36 22.66
N SER A 97 15.16 13.38 22.31
CA SER A 97 14.68 14.02 21.08
C SER A 97 14.18 15.43 21.39
N THR A 98 14.92 16.45 20.97
CA THR A 98 14.54 17.87 21.07
C THR A 98 13.45 18.23 20.05
N ILE A 99 12.33 17.49 20.05
CA ILE A 99 11.11 17.87 19.32
C ILE A 99 10.15 18.43 20.37
N GLY A 100 10.30 19.72 20.68
CA GLY A 100 9.44 20.36 21.68
C GLY A 100 9.92 21.68 22.25
N GLN A 101 11.19 22.08 22.04
CA GLN A 101 11.65 23.41 22.45
C GLN A 101 11.46 24.45 21.33
N LEU A 102 10.20 24.69 20.96
CA LEU A 102 9.80 25.97 20.39
C LEU A 102 9.53 26.93 21.55
N ASN A 103 10.59 27.34 22.24
CA ASN A 103 10.54 28.60 22.98
C ASN A 103 10.76 29.70 21.94
N GLN A 104 9.68 30.09 21.26
CA GLN A 104 9.61 31.39 20.60
C GLN A 104 9.43 32.44 21.70
N SER A 105 10.53 32.81 22.35
CA SER A 105 10.64 34.15 22.91
C SER A 105 11.07 35.07 21.78
N ASP A 106 10.26 36.10 21.60
CA ASP A 106 10.47 37.31 20.81
C ASP A 106 11.94 37.61 20.51
N GLU A 107 12.26 37.82 19.23
CA GLU A 107 12.97 39.01 18.74
C GLU A 107 13.56 38.76 17.34
N LEU A 108 12.94 39.42 16.37
CA LEU A 108 13.35 39.50 14.99
C LEU A 108 14.55 40.44 14.88
N SER A 109 15.79 39.94 14.83
CA SER A 109 16.87 40.69 14.18
C SER A 109 18.09 39.83 13.84
N VAL A 110 18.45 39.85 12.56
CA VAL A 110 19.84 39.80 12.08
C VAL A 110 20.56 38.44 12.21
N LEU A 111 20.54 37.66 11.12
CA LEU A 111 21.76 37.35 10.36
C LEU A 111 21.45 36.46 9.15
N LYS A 112 21.71 37.03 7.96
CA LYS A 112 21.93 36.28 6.73
C LYS A 112 23.07 35.28 6.96
N THR A 113 22.80 33.99 6.79
CA THR A 113 23.84 33.00 6.50
C THR A 113 23.42 32.16 5.31
N GLU A 114 24.00 32.50 4.16
CA GLU A 114 23.99 31.72 2.93
C GLU A 114 24.59 30.35 3.18
N ILE A 115 23.81 29.29 3.00
CA ILE A 115 24.30 27.90 3.08
C ILE A 115 25.05 27.61 1.77
N LYS A 116 26.39 27.63 1.80
CA LYS A 116 27.22 27.14 0.69
C LYS A 116 27.15 25.62 0.62
N GLN A 117 26.43 25.11 -0.38
CA GLN A 117 26.31 23.68 -0.67
C GLN A 117 27.61 23.17 -1.34
N THR A 118 28.39 22.38 -0.61
CA THR A 118 29.55 21.65 -1.15
C THR A 118 29.38 20.16 -0.86
N THR A 119 28.61 19.48 -1.73
CA THR A 119 28.86 18.11 -2.20
C THR A 119 27.76 17.72 -3.20
N GLN A 120 28.17 17.19 -4.35
CA GLN A 120 27.27 16.77 -5.43
C GLN A 120 26.30 15.68 -4.94
N PRO A 121 24.99 15.75 -5.26
CA PRO A 121 24.09 14.63 -5.04
C PRO A 121 24.40 13.53 -6.06
N LYS A 122 24.96 12.40 -5.59
CA LYS A 122 24.86 11.13 -6.32
C LYS A 122 23.37 10.85 -6.52
N ALA A 123 22.94 10.78 -7.78
CA ALA A 123 21.62 10.32 -8.16
C ALA A 123 21.32 8.98 -7.49
N LYS A 124 20.55 9.00 -6.41
CA LYS A 124 19.85 7.83 -5.91
C LYS A 124 18.45 7.92 -6.49
N GLU A 125 18.09 6.88 -7.22
CA GLU A 125 16.77 6.63 -7.80
C GLU A 125 15.66 7.19 -6.93
N LYS A 126 14.78 7.96 -7.58
CA LYS A 126 13.50 8.39 -7.03
C LYS A 126 12.70 7.16 -6.62
N GLN A 127 12.85 6.73 -5.37
CA GLN A 127 11.72 6.20 -4.61
C GLN A 127 10.82 7.38 -4.26
N GLN A 128 10.25 8.03 -5.29
CA GLN A 128 9.08 8.87 -5.10
C GLN A 128 8.01 7.92 -4.61
N SER A 129 7.69 8.06 -3.34
CA SER A 129 6.71 7.27 -2.62
C SER A 129 5.47 7.10 -3.49
N VAL A 130 5.19 5.84 -3.87
CA VAL A 130 3.98 5.39 -4.59
C VAL A 130 2.68 5.88 -3.92
N ILE A 131 2.80 6.34 -2.67
CA ILE A 131 1.76 7.04 -1.90
C ILE A 131 1.34 8.37 -2.56
N ILE A 132 2.26 9.17 -3.08
CA ILE A 132 1.95 10.51 -3.64
C ILE A 132 1.14 10.39 -4.93
N SER A 133 1.49 9.45 -5.81
CA SER A 133 0.77 9.25 -7.08
C SER A 133 -0.65 8.69 -6.90
N PHE A 134 -0.90 7.96 -5.82
CA PHE A 134 -2.24 7.45 -5.49
C PHE A 134 -3.12 8.56 -4.93
N VAL A 135 -2.57 9.38 -4.03
CA VAL A 135 -3.28 10.49 -3.37
C VAL A 135 -3.72 11.54 -4.41
N GLU A 136 -2.85 11.93 -5.35
CA GLU A 136 -3.20 12.87 -6.43
C GLU A 136 -4.41 12.43 -7.27
N LYS A 137 -4.55 11.12 -7.54
CA LYS A 137 -5.65 10.60 -8.38
C LYS A 137 -7.01 10.57 -7.65
N PHE A 138 -7.00 10.39 -6.32
CA PHE A 138 -8.23 10.28 -5.53
C PHE A 138 -8.75 11.62 -5.01
N TRP A 139 -7.90 12.64 -4.83
CA TRP A 139 -8.36 13.98 -4.37
C TRP A 139 -9.37 14.62 -5.33
N TRP A 140 -9.21 14.45 -6.65
CA TRP A 140 -10.14 15.02 -7.63
C TRP A 140 -11.54 14.39 -7.60
N GLN A 141 -11.65 13.09 -7.26
CA GLN A 141 -12.95 12.42 -7.17
C GLN A 141 -13.80 12.94 -5.99
N ILE A 142 -13.18 13.47 -4.94
CA ILE A 142 -13.87 14.05 -3.78
C ILE A 142 -14.16 15.54 -4.00
N LEU A 143 -13.24 16.27 -4.63
CA LEU A 143 -13.35 17.72 -4.83
C LEU A 143 -14.50 18.11 -5.78
N ILE A 144 -14.66 17.39 -6.89
CA ILE A 144 -15.67 17.67 -7.92
C ILE A 144 -17.12 17.61 -7.37
N PRO A 145 -17.56 16.52 -6.71
CA PRO A 145 -18.93 16.45 -6.18
C PRO A 145 -19.17 17.47 -5.05
N LEU A 146 -18.15 17.81 -4.25
CA LEU A 146 -18.26 18.82 -3.20
C LEU A 146 -18.54 20.22 -3.78
N LEU A 147 -17.79 20.62 -4.82
CA LEU A 147 -17.97 21.90 -5.50
C LEU A 147 -19.32 22.00 -6.22
N LEU A 148 -19.77 20.92 -6.87
CA LEU A 148 -21.09 20.84 -7.50
C LEU A 148 -22.23 21.00 -6.48
N GLY A 149 -22.11 20.36 -5.31
CA GLY A 149 -23.10 20.50 -4.23
C GLY A 149 -23.22 21.93 -3.72
N ILE A 150 -22.09 22.61 -3.47
CA ILE A 150 -22.08 24.01 -3.01
C ILE A 150 -22.66 24.94 -4.08
N ALA A 151 -22.33 24.72 -5.37
CA ALA A 151 -22.86 25.52 -6.47
C ALA A 151 -24.38 25.38 -6.63
N LEU A 152 -24.93 24.16 -6.50
CA LEU A 152 -26.37 23.92 -6.54
C LEU A 152 -27.10 24.65 -5.40
N ILE A 153 -26.59 24.55 -4.18
CA ILE A 153 -27.16 25.24 -3.01
C ILE A 153 -27.14 26.76 -3.22
N ALA A 154 -26.04 27.30 -3.74
CA ALA A 154 -25.93 28.74 -4.03
C ALA A 154 -26.92 29.21 -5.11
N ILE A 155 -27.17 28.40 -6.15
CA ILE A 155 -28.16 28.69 -7.19
C ILE A 155 -29.58 28.65 -6.62
N GLU A 156 -29.90 27.67 -5.77
CA GLU A 156 -31.21 27.61 -5.11
C GLU A 156 -31.43 28.81 -4.20
N GLN A 157 -30.48 29.19 -3.36
CA GLN A 157 -30.64 30.36 -2.49
C GLN A 157 -30.83 31.67 -3.25
N LYS A 158 -30.16 31.84 -4.40
CA LYS A 158 -30.34 33.01 -5.26
C LYS A 158 -31.67 33.03 -6.00
N ARG A 159 -32.34 31.88 -6.17
CA ARG A 159 -33.65 31.77 -6.82
C ARG A 159 -34.81 32.08 -5.86
N PHE A 160 -34.58 31.97 -4.55
CA PHE A 160 -35.58 32.21 -3.49
C PHE A 160 -35.41 33.54 -2.74
N THR A 161 -34.48 34.40 -3.17
CA THR A 161 -34.35 35.80 -2.73
C THR A 161 -34.72 36.73 -3.88
#